data_AF-A0AAV2H5J1-F1
#
_entry.id   AF-A0AAV2H5J1-F1
#
_cell.length_a   1.000
_cell.length_b   1.000
_cell.length_c   1.000
_cell.angle_alpha   90.00
_cell.angle_beta   90.00
_cell.angle_gamma   90.00
#
_symmetry.space_group_name_H-M   'P 1'
#
loop_
_entity.id
_entity.type
_entity.pdbx_description
1 polymer ?
#
loop_
_entity_poly.entity_id
_entity_poly.type
_entity_poly.pdbx_seq_one_letter_code
_entity_poly.pdbx_strand_id
1 'polypeptide(L)' 'MASHMGHKRSSSPKDLEEEDPVDAMINKTGCLKLHYAVQECIGEKRDWRLCQNEVTEFRKCMEGGMKKSQK' A
#
# COMPACT_ATOMS: atom_id res chain seq x y z
N MET A 1 -41.49 -4.75 2.94
CA MET A 1 -40.47 -5.40 2.10
C MET A 1 -39.39 -4.37 1.83
N ALA A 2 -38.31 -4.37 2.63
CA ALA A 2 -37.32 -3.30 2.63
C ALA A 2 -36.28 -3.50 1.53
N SER A 3 -36.19 -2.53 0.62
CA SER A 3 -35.23 -2.42 -0.47
C SER A 3 -33.80 -2.31 0.08
N HIS A 4 -33.00 -3.36 -0.04
CA HIS A 4 -31.56 -3.28 0.20
C HIS A 4 -30.88 -2.74 -1.07
N MET A 5 -30.53 -1.45 -1.03
CA MET A 5 -29.78 -0.75 -2.05
C MET A 5 -28.40 -1.41 -2.21
N GLY A 6 -28.23 -2.24 -3.25
CA GLY A 6 -26.94 -2.88 -3.56
C GLY A 6 -25.93 -1.84 -4.04
N HIS A 7 -24.90 -1.57 -3.25
CA HIS A 7 -23.76 -0.76 -3.69
C HIS A 7 -23.03 -1.51 -4.81
N LYS A 8 -23.23 -1.07 -6.05
CA LYS A 8 -22.51 -1.57 -7.23
C LYS A 8 -21.03 -1.21 -7.08
N ARG A 9 -20.21 -2.16 -6.62
CA ARG A 9 -18.75 -2.06 -6.71
C ARG A 9 -18.39 -2.21 -8.17
N SER A 10 -18.23 -1.09 -8.87
CA SER A 10 -17.80 -1.05 -10.26
C SER A 10 -16.40 -1.63 -10.37
N SER A 11 -16.29 -2.93 -10.62
CA SER A 11 -15.04 -3.55 -11.04
C SER A 11 -14.86 -3.21 -12.51
N SER A 12 -14.09 -2.15 -12.79
CA SER A 12 -13.52 -1.99 -14.11
C SER A 12 -12.47 -3.10 -14.32
N PRO A 13 -12.58 -3.90 -15.39
CA PRO A 13 -11.55 -4.86 -15.75
C PRO A 13 -10.38 -4.07 -16.36
N LYS A 14 -9.43 -3.71 -15.50
CA LYS A 14 -8.08 -3.26 -15.86
C LYS A 14 -7.08 -4.09 -15.05
N ASP A 15 -7.25 -5.40 -15.20
CA ASP A 15 -6.25 -6.41 -14.90
C ASP A 15 -5.42 -6.57 -16.18
N LEU A 16 -4.10 -6.77 -16.04
CA LEU A 16 -3.06 -6.95 -17.08
C LEU A 16 -2.12 -5.72 -17.21
N GLU A 17 -1.04 -5.76 -16.41
CA GLU A 17 0.25 -5.08 -16.61
C GLU A 17 0.45 -3.61 -16.15
N GLU A 18 -0.49 -3.00 -15.42
CA GLU A 18 -0.20 -1.74 -14.72
C GLU A 18 0.28 -2.04 -13.29
N GLU A 19 1.50 -1.63 -12.98
CA GLU A 19 2.05 -1.55 -11.62
C GLU A 19 0.97 -1.01 -10.66
N ASP A 20 0.75 -1.69 -9.52
CA ASP A 20 -0.33 -1.30 -8.60
C ASP A 20 -0.20 0.21 -8.29
N PRO A 21 -1.27 1.01 -8.42
CA PRO A 21 -1.18 2.45 -8.30
C PRO A 21 -0.58 2.90 -6.95
N VAL A 22 -0.68 2.07 -5.90
CA VAL A 22 -0.01 2.30 -4.62
C VAL A 22 1.50 2.07 -4.75
N ASP A 23 1.94 0.99 -5.39
CA ASP A 23 3.35 0.67 -5.61
C ASP A 23 4.02 1.75 -6.47
N ALA A 24 3.34 2.22 -7.53
CA ALA A 24 3.82 3.32 -8.38
C ALA A 24 3.98 4.64 -7.60
N MET A 25 3.09 4.93 -6.64
CA MET A 25 3.23 6.09 -5.74
C MET A 25 4.40 5.90 -4.78
N ILE A 26 4.54 4.72 -4.20
CA ILE A 26 5.61 4.40 -3.25
C ILE A 26 6.98 4.45 -3.96
N ASN A 27 7.06 3.99 -5.22
CA ASN A 27 8.25 4.08 -6.06
C ASN A 27 8.71 5.55 -6.22
N LYS A 28 7.79 6.46 -6.54
CA LYS A 28 8.09 7.91 -6.66
C LYS A 28 8.63 8.53 -5.36
N THR A 29 8.22 8.03 -4.20
CA THR A 29 8.72 8.50 -2.90
C THR A 29 10.07 7.90 -2.50
N GLY A 30 10.54 6.86 -3.19
CA GLY A 30 11.76 6.13 -2.86
C GLY A 30 11.63 5.15 -1.69
N CYS A 31 10.41 4.88 -1.22
CA CYS A 31 10.15 4.01 -0.08
C CYS A 31 9.76 2.57 -0.48
N LEU A 32 9.90 2.22 -1.77
CA LEU A 32 9.45 0.95 -2.33
C LEU A 32 10.11 -0.26 -1.67
N LYS A 33 11.41 -0.15 -1.35
CA LYS A 33 12.13 -1.21 -0.64
C LYS A 33 11.53 -1.52 0.73
N LEU A 34 11.10 -0.50 1.47
CA LEU A 34 10.48 -0.68 2.79
C LEU A 34 9.06 -1.23 2.67
N HIS A 35 8.34 -0.89 1.59
CA HIS A 35 7.05 -1.51 1.29
C HIS A 35 7.18 -3.02 1.13
N TYR A 36 8.12 -3.47 0.29
CA TYR A 36 8.36 -4.91 0.11
C TYR A 36 8.83 -5.59 1.40
N ALA A 37 9.70 -4.96 2.19
CA ALA A 37 10.11 -5.52 3.48
C ALA A 37 8.93 -5.76 4.44
N VAL A 38 7.95 -4.84 4.47
CA VAL A 38 6.70 -5.03 5.22
C VAL A 38 5.88 -6.19 4.63
N GLN A 39 5.75 -6.28 3.31
CA GLN A 39 5.04 -7.38 2.67
C GLN A 39 5.69 -8.74 2.92
N GLU A 40 7.02 -8.82 2.87
CA GLU A 40 7.80 -10.01 3.19
C GLU A 40 7.58 -10.42 4.64
N CYS A 41 7.70 -9.49 5.59
CA CYS A 41 7.47 -9.78 7.01
C CYS A 41 6.06 -10.31 7.27
N ILE A 42 5.02 -9.71 6.66
CA ILE A 42 3.64 -10.18 6.80
C ILE A 42 3.47 -11.53 6.10
N GLY A 43 4.11 -11.75 4.95
CA GLY A 43 4.09 -13.03 4.22
C GLY A 43 4.71 -14.16 5.03
N GLU A 44 5.84 -13.92 5.68
CA GLU A 44 6.55 -14.88 6.52
C GLU A 44 5.85 -15.12 7.86
N LYS A 45 5.53 -14.06 8.60
CA LYS A 45 4.99 -14.15 9.96
C LYS A 45 3.48 -14.38 9.99
N ARG A 46 2.77 -13.95 8.94
CA ARG A 46 1.29 -13.90 8.87
C ARG A 46 0.63 -13.10 9.99
N ASP A 47 1.41 -12.33 10.74
CA ASP A 47 0.96 -11.47 11.82
C ASP A 47 1.65 -10.11 11.69
N TRP A 48 0.89 -9.11 11.25
CA TRP A 48 1.40 -7.76 11.02
C TRP A 48 1.85 -7.06 12.31
N ARG A 49 1.40 -7.51 13.49
CA ARG A 49 1.79 -6.92 14.79
C ARG A 49 3.24 -7.23 15.14
N LEU A 50 3.78 -8.33 14.62
CA LEU A 50 5.20 -8.67 14.76
C LEU A 50 6.09 -7.85 13.80
N CYS A 51 5.49 -7.23 12.79
CA CYS A 51 6.17 -6.42 11.78
C CYS A 51 6.16 -4.91 12.11
N GLN A 52 5.92 -4.53 13.36
CA GLN A 52 5.85 -3.13 13.77
C GLN A 52 7.13 -2.34 13.44
N ASN A 53 8.31 -2.97 13.47
CA ASN A 53 9.55 -2.30 13.09
C ASN A 53 9.52 -1.87 11.62
N GLU A 54 9.30 -2.82 10.71
CA GLU A 54 9.22 -2.58 9.26
C GLU A 54 8.15 -1.54 8.92
N VAL A 55 6.97 -1.65 9.55
CA VAL A 55 5.86 -0.70 9.35
C VAL A 55 6.22 0.70 9.85
N THR A 56 6.95 0.81 10.96
CA THR A 56 7.40 2.10 11.50
C THR A 56 8.44 2.75 10.60
N GLU A 57 9.38 1.98 10.05
CA GLU A 57 10.38 2.48 9.10
C GLU A 57 9.72 2.92 7.80
N PHE A 58 8.81 2.11 7.26
CA PHE A 58 8.03 2.47 6.08
C PHE A 58 7.25 3.78 6.29
N ARG A 59 6.58 3.93 7.43
CA ARG A 59 5.85 5.15 7.80
C ARG A 59 6.78 6.37 7.85
N LYS A 60 7.93 6.27 8.52
CA LYS A 60 8.91 7.37 8.59
C LYS A 60 9.39 7.78 7.19
N CYS A 61 9.61 6.81 6.32
CA CYS A 61 9.99 7.07 4.93
C CYS A 61 8.88 7.80 4.18
N MET A 62 7.63 7.34 4.27
CA MET A 62 6.46 8.00 3.68
C MET A 62 6.32 9.45 4.18
N GLU A 63 6.41 9.67 5.50
CA GLU A 63 6.35 11.00 6.12
C GLU A 63 7.49 11.92 5.64
N GLY A 64 8.66 11.36 5.30
CA GLY A 64 9.78 12.10 4.69
C GLY A 64 9.64 12.33 3.19
N GLY A 65 9.09 11.36 2.44
CA GLY A 65 8.91 11.40 0.99
C GLY A 65 7.80 12.36 0.55
N MET A 66 6.71 12.46 1.31
CA MET A 66 5.66 13.46 1.09
C MET A 66 6.20 14.90 1.11
N LYS A 67 7.22 15.17 1.92
CA LYS A 67 7.89 16.49 1.99
C LYS A 67 8.72 16.81 0.74
N LYS A 68 9.18 15.79 0.01
CA LYS A 68 9.96 15.94 -1.23
C LYS A 68 9.08 16.11 -2.47
N SER A 69 7.83 15.66 -2.43
CA SER A 69 6.88 15.78 -3.55
C SER A 69 6.12 17.11 -3.61
N GLN A 70 6.38 18.03 -2.66
CA GLN A 70 5.76 19.37 -2.57
C GLN A 70 6.72 20.51 -2.94
N LYS A 71 7.80 20.23 -3.69
CA LYS A 71 8.73 21.24 -4.20
C LYS A 71 8.92 21.13 -5.70
#